data_AF-A0A960EW55-F1
#
_entry.id   AF-A0A960EW55-F1
#
_cell.length_a   1.000
_cell.length_b   1.000
_cell.length_c   1.000
_cell.angle_alpha   90.00
_cell.angle_beta   90.00
_cell.angle_gamma   90.00
#
_symmetry.space_group_name_H-M   'P 1'
#
loop_
_entity.id
_entity.type
_entity.pdbx_description
1 polymer ?
#
loop_
_entity_poly.entity_id
_entity_poly.type
_entity_poly.pdbx_seq_one_letter_code
_entity_poly.pdbx_strand_id
1 'polypeptide(L)'
;KAKEYGTARFAEGAAVEGRTVLVVEDVVTSGGQVVLSTADLRGIGATVTDVVCVIDRSEGGIEALAAEGLTLSSVVARADLDAAAGS
;
A
#
# COMPACT_ATOMS: atom_id res chain seq x y z
N LYS A 1 4.30 -18.05 17.12
CA LYS A 1 5.18 -18.92 16.30
C LYS A 1 4.66 -18.88 14.87
N ALA A 2 5.38 -18.24 13.96
CA ALA A 2 5.03 -18.18 12.55
C ALA A 2 5.18 -19.58 11.93
N LYS A 3 4.27 -19.94 11.01
CA LYS A 3 4.41 -21.15 10.21
C LYS A 3 5.45 -20.86 9.12
N GLU A 4 6.54 -21.61 9.15
CA GLU A 4 7.56 -21.65 8.10
C GLU A 4 6.90 -22.26 6.85
N TYR A 5 6.50 -21.43 5.89
CA TYR A 5 6.03 -21.88 4.58
C TYR A 5 7.12 -21.64 3.54
N GLY A 6 7.27 -22.66 2.68
CA GLY A 6 8.43 -22.92 1.84
C GLY A 6 8.72 -21.84 0.79
N THR A 7 10.00 -21.78 0.44
CA THR A 7 10.66 -20.81 -0.46
C THR A 7 10.36 -19.36 -0.10
N ALA A 8 11.38 -18.66 0.42
CA ALA A 8 11.39 -17.23 0.68
C ALA A 8 11.22 -16.41 -0.62
N ARG A 9 10.05 -16.51 -1.27
CA ARG A 9 9.61 -15.63 -2.34
C ARG A 9 8.59 -14.69 -1.72
N PHE A 10 9.04 -13.49 -1.43
CA PHE A 10 8.22 -12.42 -0.87
C PHE A 10 7.09 -12.00 -1.83
N ALA A 11 7.28 -12.21 -3.13
CA ALA A 11 6.26 -12.02 -4.17
C ALA A 11 6.07 -13.32 -4.96
N GLU A 12 4.82 -13.75 -5.12
CA GLU A 12 4.45 -14.70 -6.17
C GLU A 12 4.37 -13.95 -7.50
N GLY A 13 4.99 -14.49 -8.55
CA GLY A 13 4.96 -13.89 -9.89
C GLY A 13 6.33 -13.45 -10.40
N ALA A 14 6.32 -12.43 -11.28
CA ALA A 14 7.52 -12.00 -11.98
C ALA A 14 8.51 -11.27 -11.06
N ALA A 15 9.81 -11.40 -11.33
CA ALA A 15 10.84 -10.69 -10.59
C ALA A 15 10.62 -9.17 -10.65
N VAL A 16 10.79 -8.47 -9.52
CA VAL A 16 10.57 -7.02 -9.43
C VAL A 16 11.86 -6.20 -9.39
N GLU A 17 13.01 -6.86 -9.33
CA GLU A 17 14.33 -6.22 -9.33
C GLU A 17 14.51 -5.33 -10.57
N GLY A 18 14.90 -4.07 -10.33
CA GLY A 18 15.09 -3.06 -11.37
C GLY A 18 13.80 -2.56 -12.01
N ARG A 19 12.63 -2.90 -11.47
CA ARG A 19 11.32 -2.49 -12.01
C ARG A 19 10.64 -1.45 -11.14
N THR A 20 9.88 -0.57 -11.78
CA THR A 20 8.90 0.27 -11.10
C THR A 20 7.62 -0.53 -10.86
N VAL A 21 7.17 -0.56 -9.62
CA VAL A 21 5.98 -1.31 -9.18
C VAL A 21 4.99 -0.36 -8.53
N LEU A 22 3.72 -0.47 -8.93
CA LEU A 22 2.58 0.19 -8.30
C LEU A 22 1.95 -0.77 -7.30
N VAL A 23 1.77 -0.31 -6.05
CA VAL A 23 1.01 -1.07 -5.05
C VAL A 23 -0.46 -0.68 -5.15
N VAL A 24 -1.34 -1.69 -5.15
CA VAL A 24 -2.79 -1.54 -5.26
C VAL A 24 -3.43 -2.16 -4.03
N GLU A 25 -4.27 -1.40 -3.34
CA GLU A 25 -5.03 -1.83 -2.17
C GLU A 25 -6.54 -1.60 -2.38
N ASP A 26 -7.37 -2.33 -1.65
CA ASP A 26 -8.80 -2.05 -1.63
C ASP A 26 -9.10 -0.87 -0.69
N VAL A 27 -8.60 -0.92 0.54
CA VAL A 27 -8.87 0.06 1.60
C VAL A 27 -7.59 0.42 2.33
N VAL A 28 -7.35 1.72 2.50
CA VAL A 28 -6.27 2.22 3.36
C VAL A 28 -6.87 2.89 4.58
N THR A 29 -6.43 2.45 5.77
CA THR A 29 -6.73 3.08 7.06
C THR A 29 -5.51 3.85 7.56
N SER A 30 -4.65 3.22 8.35
CA SER A 30 -3.42 3.82 8.88
C SER A 30 -2.21 3.69 7.94
N GLY A 31 -2.32 2.87 6.88
CA GLY A 31 -1.23 2.66 5.90
C GLY A 31 -0.10 1.72 6.36
N GLY A 32 -0.10 1.23 7.60
CA GLY A 32 1.03 0.46 8.16
C GLY A 32 1.41 -0.80 7.37
N GLN A 33 0.43 -1.56 6.88
CA GLN A 33 0.72 -2.76 6.07
C GLN A 33 1.35 -2.40 4.71
N VAL A 34 0.94 -1.28 4.11
CA VAL A 34 1.50 -0.80 2.86
C VAL A 34 2.95 -0.37 3.04
N VAL A 35 3.26 0.31 4.15
CA VAL A 35 4.64 0.68 4.51
C VAL A 35 5.54 -0.56 4.60
N LEU A 36 5.12 -1.60 5.32
CA LEU A 36 5.90 -2.83 5.45
C LEU A 36 6.11 -3.49 4.08
N SER A 37 5.04 -3.65 3.30
CA SER A 37 5.08 -4.35 2.01
C SER A 37 5.93 -3.60 0.97
N THR A 38 5.86 -2.27 0.94
CA THR A 38 6.67 -1.43 0.05
C THR A 38 8.14 -1.43 0.45
N ALA A 39 8.46 -1.46 1.75
CA ALA A 39 9.82 -1.61 2.25
C ALA A 39 10.43 -2.95 1.82
N ASP A 40 9.67 -4.04 1.94
CA ASP A 40 10.11 -5.36 1.51
C ASP A 40 10.32 -5.44 -0.02
N LEU A 41 9.42 -4.85 -0.82
CA LEU A 41 9.57 -4.75 -2.28
C LEU A 41 10.82 -3.93 -2.67
N ARG A 42 11.06 -2.80 -2.02
CA ARG A 42 12.27 -1.99 -2.20
C ARG A 42 13.52 -2.77 -1.81
N GLY A 43 13.45 -3.58 -0.74
CA GLY A 43 14.52 -4.46 -0.27
C GLY A 43 14.95 -5.51 -1.29
N ILE A 44 14.05 -5.93 -2.19
CA ILE A 44 14.34 -6.85 -3.30
C ILE A 44 14.57 -6.14 -4.66
N GLY A 45 14.88 -4.84 -4.62
CA GLY A 45 15.34 -4.06 -5.78
C GLY A 45 14.23 -3.43 -6.62
N ALA A 46 12.98 -3.42 -6.16
CA ALA A 46 11.91 -2.68 -6.83
C ALA A 46 12.01 -1.18 -6.52
N THR A 47 11.57 -0.36 -7.48
CA THR A 47 11.24 1.05 -7.23
C THR A 47 9.75 1.16 -6.97
N VAL A 48 9.38 1.59 -5.76
CA VAL A 48 7.97 1.81 -5.38
C VAL A 48 7.85 3.25 -4.90
N THR A 49 7.05 4.05 -5.59
CA THR A 49 6.84 5.49 -5.31
C THR A 49 5.37 5.83 -5.08
N ASP A 50 4.47 4.99 -5.59
CA ASP A 50 3.04 5.27 -5.65
C ASP A 50 2.25 4.09 -5.13
N VAL A 51 1.14 4.42 -4.46
CA VAL A 51 0.15 3.49 -3.96
C VAL A 51 -1.21 3.99 -4.43
N VAL A 52 -2.03 3.09 -4.95
CA VAL A 52 -3.44 3.39 -5.24
C VAL A 52 -4.34 2.56 -4.35
N CYS A 53 -5.42 3.15 -3.85
CA CYS A 53 -6.48 2.40 -3.20
C CYS A 53 -7.87 2.79 -3.72
N VAL A 54 -8.84 1.92 -3.50
CA VAL A 54 -10.24 2.28 -3.79
C VAL A 54 -10.73 3.27 -2.74
N ILE A 55 -10.55 2.96 -1.45
CA ILE A 55 -11.08 3.76 -0.34
C ILE A 55 -9.94 4.22 0.58
N ASP A 56 -9.77 5.52 0.75
CA ASP A 56 -9.06 6.08 1.89
C ASP A 56 -10.05 6.32 3.05
N ARG A 57 -9.79 5.71 4.22
CA ARG A 57 -10.60 5.91 5.43
C ARG A 57 -10.18 7.15 6.22
N SER A 58 -9.17 7.89 5.77
CA SER A 58 -8.69 9.13 6.39
C SER A 58 -8.30 8.94 7.86
N GLU A 59 -7.61 7.83 8.14
CA GLU A 59 -7.15 7.42 9.47
C GLU A 59 -5.61 7.52 9.61
N GLY A 60 -4.99 8.46 8.88
CA GLY A 60 -3.55 8.73 8.93
C GLY A 60 -2.71 8.04 7.85
N GLY A 61 -3.34 7.32 6.92
CA GLY A 61 -2.64 6.58 5.86
C GLY A 61 -1.84 7.47 4.91
N ILE A 62 -2.35 8.65 4.56
CA ILE A 62 -1.65 9.60 3.67
C ILE A 62 -0.33 10.04 4.30
N GLU A 63 -0.37 10.46 5.58
CA GLU A 63 0.80 10.94 6.31
C GLU A 63 1.82 9.84 6.54
N ALA A 64 1.34 8.63 6.89
CA ALA A 64 2.20 7.47 7.10
C ALA A 64 2.96 7.08 5.82
N LEU A 65 2.28 7.07 4.66
CA LEU A 65 2.91 6.75 3.38
C LEU A 65 3.85 7.88 2.93
N ALA A 66 3.46 9.14 3.11
CA ALA A 66 4.30 10.28 2.76
C ALA A 66 5.62 10.30 3.54
N ALA A 67 5.61 9.91 4.81
CA ALA A 67 6.81 9.78 5.64
C ALA A 67 7.83 8.77 5.07
N GLU A 68 7.35 7.79 4.29
CA GLU A 68 8.15 6.75 3.63
C GLU A 68 8.42 7.06 2.15
N GLY A 69 8.13 8.29 1.71
CA GLY A 69 8.31 8.73 0.33
C GLY A 69 7.36 8.02 -0.65
N LEU A 70 6.15 7.69 -0.21
CA LEU A 70 5.08 7.10 -1.02
C LEU A 70 3.94 8.10 -1.21
N THR A 71 3.42 8.19 -2.43
CA THR A 71 2.22 8.97 -2.73
C THR A 71 1.00 8.07 -2.75
N LEU A 72 0.00 8.35 -1.91
CA LEU A 72 -1.28 7.65 -1.94
C LEU A 72 -2.28 8.40 -2.83
N SER A 73 -2.87 7.67 -3.78
CA SER A 73 -4.04 8.14 -4.55
C SER A 73 -5.23 7.23 -4.26
N SER A 74 -6.35 7.80 -3.82
CA SER A 74 -7.60 7.06 -3.60
C SER A 74 -8.65 7.40 -4.66
N VAL A 75 -9.54 6.45 -4.95
CA VAL A 75 -10.71 6.71 -5.81
C VAL A 75 -11.77 7.49 -5.04
N VAL A 76 -11.99 7.14 -3.77
CA VAL A 76 -12.85 7.87 -2.84
C VAL A 76 -12.19 7.98 -1.47
N ALA A 77 -12.49 9.06 -0.76
CA ALA A 77 -12.14 9.25 0.64
C ALA A 77 -13.36 9.03 1.55
N ARG A 78 -13.12 8.93 2.87
CA ARG A 78 -14.18 8.85 3.88
C ARG A 78 -15.24 9.94 3.70
N ALA A 79 -14.82 11.16 3.42
CA ALA A 79 -15.73 12.29 3.22
C ALA A 79 -16.71 12.06 2.05
N ASP A 80 -16.28 11.40 0.97
CA ASP A 80 -17.15 11.07 -0.16
C ASP A 80 -18.19 10.01 0.23
N LEU A 81 -17.77 9.02 1.03
CA LEU A 81 -18.67 7.99 1.56
C LEU A 81 -19.69 8.59 2.52
N ASP A 82 -19.25 9.47 3.42
CA ASP A 82 -20.11 10.15 4.39
C ASP A 82 -21.12 11.06 3.66
N ALA A 83 -20.69 11.78 2.63
CA ALA A 83 -21.56 12.61 1.80
C ALA A 83 -22.61 11.77 1.03
N ALA A 84 -22.23 10.58 0.54
CA ALA A 84 -23.14 9.67 -0.15
C ALA A 84 -24.11 8.96 0.82
N ALA A 85 -23.68 8.70 2.06
CA ALA A 85 -24.51 8.08 3.09
C ALA A 85 -25.57 9.03 3.67
N GLY A 86 -25.36 10.35 3.55
CA GLY A 86 -26.24 11.38 4.09
C GLY A 86 -26.04 11.55 5.60
N SER A 87 -26.14 12.80 6.06
CA SER A 87 -26.15 13.22 7.47
C SER A 87 -26.91 12.27 8.41
#